data_AF-A0A2S4Z623-F1
#
_entry.id   AF-A0A2S4Z623-F1
#
_cell.length_a   1.000
_cell.length_b   1.000
_cell.length_c   1.000
_cell.angle_alpha   90.00
_cell.angle_beta   90.00
_cell.angle_gamma   90.00
#
_symmetry.space_group_name_H-M   'P 1'
#
loop_
_entity.id
_entity.type
_entity.pdbx_description
1 polymer ?
#
loop_
_entity_poly.entity_id
_entity_poly.type
_entity_poly.pdbx_seq_one_letter_code
_entity_poly.pdbx_strand_id
1 'polypeptide(L)'
;MLRRMNTRDHERRRATRAWRAAVAGLLLLAGLCVGGTGTAYAASGIIPVASDKFVLSRQADYSTAVDKTLTGSRVGDTLLHGLTGGRSGKAGLCYPTPFNPGVDADGYCWGEPTDADESGTNGWAPQGFSVPHTSAGDGYWAGERWEVTSWHLGSDNRQSRLRFVDRTSATPRYYDVALVDFGGGTSVTPHMSHADGVVWYENRLFVANGGTLDVVELRDLTRYSGISGFDYVLPVRARYTTTVGTSDGKCVPAAGTWPCMNGLSFDREHSALVSNEYYNVDGSGGRIVQWPFDLGTGYFPGTANTAEAAWVSPVWRMQGVVRAEGSFFISGQCPSSFDVSYREPACVHKGAPGDSTHVLTAVPDMAQNLDWDASTGRIRGVNEVAQADQAYPQRLVYDFYPTARPITTVRFRNVKSGKCLIPYGSSLNNGANVVQWDCNGKSGENWFWNGSEIRNFQSNRCLTVYGSSTANGAYAVQWECNGSTAQRWSGVTGAAGGGSLLVNGNSGLCLTIYGGGTSNGTVATQWTCDKTETAHSWIGYTP
;
A
#
# COMPACT_ATOMS: atom_id res chain seq x y z
N MET A 1 -68.99 -15.45 25.57
CA MET A 1 -68.35 -15.37 26.89
C MET A 1 -67.06 -16.18 26.83
N LEU A 2 -65.92 -15.61 26.41
CA LEU A 2 -64.94 -14.84 27.20
C LEU A 2 -64.34 -15.58 28.42
N ARG A 3 -63.09 -16.03 28.20
CA ARG A 3 -61.90 -16.05 29.10
C ARG A 3 -62.00 -16.70 30.49
N ARG A 4 -61.03 -17.57 30.80
CA ARG A 4 -59.88 -17.35 31.74
C ARG A 4 -59.07 -18.66 31.94
N MET A 5 -57.74 -18.64 31.75
CA MET A 5 -56.64 -18.71 32.77
C MET A 5 -56.37 -20.14 33.28
N ASN A 6 -55.17 -20.63 33.63
CA ASN A 6 -53.78 -20.13 33.64
C ASN A 6 -52.83 -21.34 33.86
N THR A 7 -51.65 -21.30 33.22
CA THR A 7 -50.28 -21.67 33.69
C THR A 7 -49.94 -22.94 34.52
N ARG A 8 -48.91 -23.64 33.98
CA ARG A 8 -47.71 -24.26 34.61
C ARG A 8 -47.88 -25.57 35.40
N ASP A 9 -47.22 -26.66 34.96
CA ASP A 9 -45.89 -27.07 35.50
C ASP A 9 -45.29 -28.34 34.86
N HIS A 10 -43.95 -28.37 34.88
CA HIS A 10 -43.00 -29.50 34.95
C HIS A 10 -42.88 -30.63 33.89
N GLU A 11 -41.77 -30.56 33.14
CA GLU A 11 -40.61 -31.48 33.13
C GLU A 11 -40.73 -33.01 32.79
N ARG A 12 -39.78 -33.44 31.91
CA ARG A 12 -39.11 -34.77 31.77
C ARG A 12 -39.66 -35.82 30.79
N ARG A 13 -38.85 -36.13 29.76
CA ARG A 13 -38.23 -37.45 29.41
C ARG A 13 -37.64 -37.39 27.98
N ARG A 14 -36.30 -37.34 27.80
CA ARG A 14 -35.38 -38.46 27.45
C ARG A 14 -35.84 -39.27 26.22
N ALA A 15 -35.23 -39.13 25.04
CA ALA A 15 -33.88 -39.54 24.61
C ALA A 15 -33.75 -41.02 24.15
N THR A 16 -33.34 -41.16 22.88
CA THR A 16 -32.37 -42.14 22.29
C THR A 16 -32.74 -43.61 22.07
N ARG A 17 -32.50 -44.07 20.81
CA ARG A 17 -31.73 -45.27 20.36
C ARG A 17 -32.09 -45.57 18.87
N ALA A 18 -31.28 -46.09 17.96
CA ALA A 18 -29.85 -46.39 17.86
C ALA A 18 -29.63 -47.21 16.55
N TRP A 19 -28.66 -46.81 15.68
CA TRP A 19 -27.73 -47.66 14.88
C TRP A 19 -28.34 -48.60 13.76
N ARG A 20 -27.77 -48.91 12.58
CA ARG A 20 -26.47 -48.76 11.87
C ARG A 20 -26.65 -49.31 10.42
N ALA A 21 -26.04 -48.72 9.38
CA ALA A 21 -25.40 -49.44 8.25
C ALA A 21 -24.80 -48.46 7.23
N ALA A 22 -23.55 -48.72 6.83
CA ALA A 22 -22.76 -47.96 5.87
C ALA A 22 -22.76 -48.65 4.50
N VAL A 23 -22.54 -47.90 3.41
CA VAL A 23 -21.39 -48.02 2.48
C VAL A 23 -21.60 -47.14 1.24
N ALA A 24 -20.54 -46.38 0.96
CA ALA A 24 -20.14 -45.56 -0.19
C ALA A 24 -20.87 -45.66 -1.55
N GLY A 25 -21.07 -44.48 -2.15
CA GLY A 25 -21.30 -44.26 -3.59
C GLY A 25 -21.01 -42.80 -3.95
N LEU A 26 -20.12 -42.61 -4.92
CA LEU A 26 -19.46 -41.37 -5.37
C LEU A 26 -20.38 -40.22 -5.86
N LEU A 27 -19.90 -38.99 -5.58
CA LEU A 27 -19.85 -37.79 -6.43
C LEU A 27 -21.12 -37.32 -7.18
N LEU A 28 -21.71 -36.22 -6.69
CA LEU A 28 -22.12 -35.03 -7.46
C LEU A 28 -22.70 -33.98 -6.48
N LEU A 29 -21.87 -33.03 -6.05
CA LEU A 29 -22.35 -31.84 -5.34
C LEU A 29 -22.77 -30.80 -6.37
N ALA A 30 -24.06 -30.84 -6.73
CA ALA A 30 -24.76 -29.69 -7.27
C ALA A 30 -24.89 -28.65 -6.14
N GLY A 31 -24.32 -27.47 -6.34
CA GLY A 31 -24.54 -26.32 -5.48
C GLY A 31 -25.98 -25.83 -5.61
N LEU A 32 -26.79 -26.08 -4.58
CA LEU A 32 -28.09 -25.45 -4.40
C LEU A 32 -27.90 -24.14 -3.64
N CYS A 33 -28.05 -23.03 -4.35
CA CYS A 33 -28.21 -21.70 -3.78
C CYS A 33 -29.47 -21.66 -2.91
N VAL A 34 -29.32 -21.30 -1.63
CA VAL A 34 -30.41 -20.79 -0.82
C VAL A 34 -29.98 -19.42 -0.31
N GLY A 35 -30.72 -18.40 -0.71
CA GLY A 35 -30.53 -17.02 -0.27
C GLY A 35 -30.68 -16.89 1.24
N GLY A 36 -29.67 -16.29 1.85
CA GLY A 36 -29.66 -15.80 3.22
C GLY A 36 -28.98 -14.45 3.23
N THR A 37 -29.55 -13.50 3.98
CA THR A 37 -29.08 -12.14 4.19
C THR A 37 -27.56 -12.09 4.44
N GLY A 38 -26.86 -11.34 3.59
CA GLY A 38 -25.41 -11.39 3.41
C GLY A 38 -24.61 -11.08 4.66
N THR A 39 -23.84 -12.07 5.08
CA THR A 39 -22.60 -11.89 5.85
C THR A 39 -21.46 -11.64 4.86
N ALA A 40 -20.69 -10.56 5.08
CA ALA A 40 -19.57 -10.14 4.27
C ALA A 40 -18.56 -11.28 4.02
N TYR A 41 -18.27 -11.58 2.76
CA TYR A 41 -17.02 -12.23 2.40
C TYR A 41 -15.93 -11.17 2.55
N ALA A 42 -15.24 -11.12 3.69
CA ALA A 42 -13.90 -10.55 3.71
C ALA A 42 -13.10 -11.42 2.74
N ALA A 43 -12.76 -10.87 1.57
CA ALA A 43 -12.07 -11.64 0.55
C ALA A 43 -10.78 -12.23 1.15
N SER A 44 -10.55 -13.54 1.05
CA SER A 44 -9.30 -14.13 1.52
C SER A 44 -8.11 -13.82 0.59
N GLY A 45 -8.36 -13.10 -0.51
CA GLY A 45 -7.41 -12.75 -1.57
C GLY A 45 -8.01 -11.82 -2.62
N ILE A 46 -7.28 -11.57 -3.69
CA ILE A 46 -7.72 -10.69 -4.79
C ILE A 46 -8.65 -11.49 -5.72
N ILE A 47 -9.96 -11.40 -5.47
CA ILE A 47 -10.95 -12.29 -6.11
C ILE A 47 -11.55 -11.60 -7.33
N PRO A 48 -11.56 -12.24 -8.52
CA PRO A 48 -12.22 -11.68 -9.70
C PRO A 48 -13.72 -11.43 -9.47
N VAL A 49 -14.22 -10.33 -10.01
CA VAL A 49 -15.65 -10.00 -10.04
C VAL A 49 -16.11 -9.66 -11.46
N ALA A 50 -17.41 -9.71 -11.69
CA ALA A 50 -17.98 -9.35 -12.98
C ALA A 50 -17.66 -7.89 -13.32
N SER A 51 -17.02 -7.66 -14.47
CA SER A 51 -16.56 -6.35 -14.93
C SER A 51 -17.52 -5.70 -15.94
N ASP A 52 -18.52 -6.43 -16.43
CA ASP A 52 -19.50 -6.01 -17.45
C ASP A 52 -20.29 -4.76 -17.06
N LYS A 53 -20.43 -4.51 -15.76
CA LYS A 53 -21.14 -3.35 -15.19
C LYS A 53 -20.27 -2.12 -15.04
N PHE A 54 -18.96 -2.23 -15.19
CA PHE A 54 -18.04 -1.11 -15.11
C PHE A 54 -17.85 -0.58 -16.51
N VAL A 55 -18.38 0.60 -16.78
CA VAL A 55 -18.28 1.26 -18.08
C VAL A 55 -17.70 2.66 -17.89
N LEU A 56 -16.60 2.95 -18.59
CA LEU A 56 -15.97 4.26 -18.64
C LEU A 56 -16.34 4.93 -19.96
N SER A 57 -17.14 5.97 -19.89
CA SER A 57 -17.73 6.60 -21.07
C SER A 57 -17.25 8.03 -21.27
N ARG A 58 -16.88 8.39 -22.51
CA ARG A 58 -16.52 9.76 -22.87
C ARG A 58 -17.78 10.64 -22.89
N GLN A 59 -17.80 11.70 -22.09
CA GLN A 59 -18.97 12.58 -21.94
C GLN A 59 -18.73 14.02 -22.41
N ALA A 60 -17.49 14.49 -22.36
CA ALA A 60 -17.16 15.84 -22.79
C ALA A 60 -15.90 15.89 -23.65
N ASP A 61 -15.93 16.81 -24.61
CA ASP A 61 -14.80 17.21 -25.44
C ASP A 61 -14.72 18.73 -25.45
N TYR A 62 -13.62 19.25 -24.91
CA TYR A 62 -13.34 20.67 -24.75
C TYR A 62 -12.33 21.17 -25.79
N SER A 63 -11.97 20.35 -26.78
CA SER A 63 -10.87 20.64 -27.70
C SER A 63 -11.04 21.97 -28.43
N THR A 64 -12.24 22.26 -28.92
CA THR A 64 -12.54 23.53 -29.59
C THR A 64 -12.32 24.75 -28.68
N ALA A 65 -12.69 24.66 -27.40
CA ALA A 65 -12.52 25.75 -26.44
C ALA A 65 -11.03 25.98 -26.12
N VAL A 66 -10.29 24.88 -25.92
CA VAL A 66 -8.84 24.91 -25.72
C VAL A 66 -8.12 25.53 -26.92
N ASP A 67 -8.44 25.07 -28.13
CA ASP A 67 -7.77 25.54 -29.35
C ASP A 67 -8.09 27.00 -29.66
N LYS A 68 -9.31 27.46 -29.35
CA LYS A 68 -9.68 28.86 -29.53
C LYS A 68 -8.99 29.80 -28.52
N THR A 69 -8.71 29.32 -27.31
CA THR A 69 -8.31 30.20 -26.20
C THR A 69 -6.81 30.24 -25.96
N LEU A 70 -6.10 29.11 -26.12
CA LEU A 70 -4.71 28.98 -25.65
C LEU A 70 -3.67 28.76 -26.75
N THR A 71 -4.06 28.63 -28.03
CA THR A 71 -3.14 28.28 -29.13
C THR A 71 -1.95 29.21 -29.31
N GLY A 72 -2.14 30.53 -29.15
CA GLY A 72 -1.08 31.53 -29.38
C GLY A 72 0.03 31.61 -28.33
N SER A 73 -0.16 30.97 -27.16
CA SER A 73 0.75 31.07 -26.00
C SER A 73 1.31 29.72 -25.56
N ARG A 74 1.10 28.67 -26.37
CA ARG A 74 1.63 27.33 -26.10
C ARG A 74 3.15 27.38 -26.04
N VAL A 75 3.72 26.55 -25.16
CA VAL A 75 5.17 26.33 -25.07
C VAL A 75 5.73 25.69 -26.35
N GLY A 76 4.85 25.18 -27.22
CA GLY A 76 5.18 24.69 -28.57
C GLY A 76 5.97 23.39 -28.51
N ASP A 77 6.88 23.20 -29.48
CA ASP A 77 7.66 21.98 -29.65
C ASP A 77 8.63 21.70 -28.48
N THR A 78 8.83 22.67 -27.59
CA THR A 78 9.71 22.50 -26.42
C THR A 78 9.04 21.78 -25.25
N LEU A 79 7.70 21.65 -25.23
CA LEU A 79 6.92 20.94 -24.21
C LEU A 79 7.44 21.20 -22.77
N LEU A 80 7.88 20.16 -22.05
CA LEU A 80 8.39 20.29 -20.68
C LEU A 80 9.75 21.03 -20.60
N HIS A 81 10.59 20.97 -21.63
CA HIS A 81 11.88 21.68 -21.64
C HIS A 81 11.71 23.21 -21.67
N GLY A 82 10.54 23.71 -22.06
CA GLY A 82 10.22 25.14 -22.02
C GLY A 82 9.78 25.66 -20.65
N LEU A 83 9.70 24.79 -19.63
CA LEU A 83 9.36 25.20 -18.27
C LEU A 83 10.53 25.94 -17.60
N THR A 84 10.22 27.06 -16.97
CA THR A 84 11.18 27.91 -16.24
C THR A 84 10.70 28.12 -14.79
N GLY A 85 11.55 28.68 -13.92
CA GLY A 85 11.16 28.99 -12.53
C GLY A 85 11.06 27.79 -11.59
N GLY A 86 11.52 26.60 -12.00
CA GLY A 86 11.43 25.38 -11.19
C GLY A 86 12.17 25.46 -9.85
N ARG A 87 11.64 24.75 -8.86
CA ARG A 87 12.22 24.58 -7.53
C ARG A 87 13.10 23.34 -7.47
N SER A 88 14.04 23.31 -6.53
CA SER A 88 14.92 22.15 -6.32
C SER A 88 14.40 21.32 -5.15
N GLY A 89 14.33 20.01 -5.32
CA GLY A 89 14.13 19.07 -4.23
C GLY A 89 15.46 18.58 -3.66
N LYS A 90 15.40 17.60 -2.78
CA LYS A 90 16.56 16.97 -2.15
C LYS A 90 16.64 15.50 -2.57
N ALA A 91 17.81 15.09 -3.07
CA ALA A 91 18.06 13.70 -3.43
C ALA A 91 18.03 12.79 -2.19
N GLY A 92 17.55 11.56 -2.37
CA GLY A 92 17.44 10.55 -1.32
C GLY A 92 16.28 10.79 -0.37
N LEU A 93 15.94 9.75 0.38
CA LEU A 93 14.96 9.84 1.47
C LEU A 93 15.48 10.79 2.56
N CYS A 94 14.73 11.84 2.85
CA CYS A 94 15.16 12.92 3.77
C CYS A 94 15.00 12.57 5.26
N TYR A 95 14.35 11.44 5.58
CA TYR A 95 14.18 10.97 6.95
C TYR A 95 14.12 9.45 7.01
N PRO A 96 14.36 8.83 8.19
CA PRO A 96 14.15 7.41 8.39
C PRO A 96 12.71 7.00 8.06
N THR A 97 12.54 6.22 7.00
CA THR A 97 11.26 5.71 6.52
C THR A 97 10.99 4.30 7.09
N PRO A 98 9.72 3.91 7.25
CA PRO A 98 9.35 2.66 7.94
C PRO A 98 9.50 1.40 7.09
N PHE A 99 10.28 1.43 5.99
CA PHE A 99 10.44 0.26 5.14
C PHE A 99 10.94 -0.94 5.94
N ASN A 100 10.36 -2.11 5.63
CA ASN A 100 10.77 -3.36 6.23
C ASN A 100 12.26 -3.62 5.91
N PRO A 101 13.04 -4.18 6.84
CA PRO A 101 14.42 -4.52 6.55
C PRO A 101 14.51 -5.51 5.36
N GLY A 102 15.46 -5.29 4.45
CA GLY A 102 15.61 -6.05 3.21
C GLY A 102 14.87 -5.48 2.00
N VAL A 103 14.07 -4.43 2.19
CA VAL A 103 13.60 -3.59 1.08
C VAL A 103 14.68 -2.57 0.76
N ASP A 104 15.27 -2.69 -0.43
CA ASP A 104 16.13 -1.64 -0.98
C ASP A 104 15.25 -0.48 -1.41
N ALA A 105 15.05 0.50 -0.53
CA ALA A 105 14.22 1.67 -0.76
C ALA A 105 15.07 2.93 -0.95
N ASP A 106 14.66 3.77 -1.90
CA ASP A 106 15.26 5.09 -2.15
C ASP A 106 14.16 6.09 -2.52
N GLY A 107 14.53 7.31 -2.89
CA GLY A 107 13.58 8.33 -3.31
C GLY A 107 14.18 9.73 -3.37
N TYR A 108 13.31 10.71 -3.14
CA TYR A 108 13.70 12.11 -3.00
C TYR A 108 12.62 12.88 -2.25
N CYS A 109 13.01 14.02 -1.67
CA CYS A 109 12.07 14.91 -1.02
C CYS A 109 11.82 16.17 -1.84
N TRP A 110 10.64 16.74 -1.66
CA TRP A 110 10.36 18.08 -2.15
C TRP A 110 11.27 19.11 -1.46
N GLY A 111 11.37 20.32 -2.01
CA GLY A 111 12.25 21.39 -1.51
C GLY A 111 11.91 21.88 -0.10
N GLU A 112 12.64 22.93 0.33
CA GLU A 112 12.78 23.43 1.72
C GLU A 112 11.53 23.41 2.64
N PRO A 113 11.72 23.29 3.97
CA PRO A 113 10.69 22.98 4.97
C PRO A 113 9.53 23.97 5.19
N THR A 114 9.51 25.08 4.46
CA THR A 114 8.67 26.24 4.73
C THR A 114 7.76 26.64 3.58
N ASP A 115 7.42 25.70 2.68
CA ASP A 115 6.26 25.89 1.82
C ASP A 115 5.01 25.90 2.72
N ALA A 116 4.73 27.05 3.35
CA ALA A 116 3.59 27.28 4.23
C ALA A 116 2.26 26.99 3.52
N ASP A 117 2.26 27.09 2.19
CA ASP A 117 1.17 26.70 1.29
C ASP A 117 0.96 25.19 1.17
N GLU A 118 1.86 24.36 1.70
CA GLU A 118 1.83 22.90 1.61
C GLU A 118 1.69 22.26 3.00
N SER A 119 1.42 23.02 4.06
CA SER A 119 1.24 22.49 5.43
C SER A 119 -0.18 22.76 5.95
N GLY A 120 -0.82 21.74 6.55
CA GLY A 120 -2.15 21.84 7.17
C GLY A 120 -3.34 21.62 6.22
N THR A 121 -4.56 21.70 6.76
CA THR A 121 -5.83 21.38 6.05
C THR A 121 -6.16 22.31 4.89
N ASN A 122 -5.45 23.43 4.75
CA ASN A 122 -5.71 24.46 3.76
C ASN A 122 -4.63 24.54 2.67
N GLY A 123 -3.59 23.71 2.76
CA GLY A 123 -2.47 23.69 1.82
C GLY A 123 -2.62 22.66 0.69
N TRP A 124 -1.60 22.58 -0.16
CA TRP A 124 -1.52 21.60 -1.23
C TRP A 124 -1.12 20.22 -0.72
N ALA A 125 -1.80 19.19 -1.22
CA ALA A 125 -1.57 17.79 -0.89
C ALA A 125 -1.46 16.95 -2.18
N PRO A 126 -0.42 16.10 -2.33
CA PRO A 126 -0.27 15.21 -3.48
C PRO A 126 -1.21 14.01 -3.35
N GLN A 127 -1.72 13.54 -4.47
CA GLN A 127 -2.61 12.38 -4.55
C GLN A 127 -2.11 11.38 -5.60
N GLY A 128 -1.99 11.82 -6.84
CA GLY A 128 -1.48 10.99 -7.94
C GLY A 128 0.04 11.06 -8.12
N PHE A 129 0.59 10.00 -8.70
CA PHE A 129 1.99 9.90 -9.12
C PHE A 129 2.07 9.04 -10.39
N SER A 130 2.85 9.45 -11.38
CA SER A 130 3.15 8.62 -12.54
C SER A 130 4.49 8.95 -13.18
N VAL A 131 5.08 7.95 -13.82
CA VAL A 131 6.20 8.08 -14.76
C VAL A 131 5.70 7.99 -16.20
N PRO A 132 6.45 8.48 -17.20
CA PRO A 132 6.04 8.40 -18.59
C PRO A 132 5.92 6.94 -19.06
N HIS A 133 4.74 6.56 -19.52
CA HIS A 133 4.52 5.34 -20.29
C HIS A 133 4.49 5.68 -21.77
N THR A 134 5.58 5.41 -22.49
CA THR A 134 5.70 5.66 -23.93
C THR A 134 5.67 4.36 -24.72
N SER A 135 5.46 4.42 -26.03
CA SER A 135 5.57 3.29 -26.96
C SER A 135 6.95 2.61 -26.91
N ALA A 136 8.02 3.34 -26.55
CA ALA A 136 9.33 2.77 -26.28
C ALA A 136 9.35 1.84 -25.05
N GLY A 137 8.55 2.17 -24.03
CA GLY A 137 8.40 1.35 -22.82
C GLY A 137 9.62 1.36 -21.92
N ASP A 138 10.44 2.41 -22.01
CA ASP A 138 11.69 2.59 -21.29
C ASP A 138 11.56 3.49 -20.05
N GLY A 139 10.39 4.12 -19.84
CA GLY A 139 10.14 5.04 -18.73
C GLY A 139 10.69 6.46 -18.95
N TYR A 140 11.13 6.79 -20.16
CA TYR A 140 11.66 8.11 -20.50
C TYR A 140 10.64 8.94 -21.30
N TRP A 141 10.67 10.25 -21.09
CA TRP A 141 9.99 11.21 -21.94
C TRP A 141 11.04 12.02 -22.70
N ALA A 142 11.01 11.95 -24.04
CA ALA A 142 11.99 12.62 -24.91
C ALA A 142 13.47 12.32 -24.54
N GLY A 143 13.74 11.09 -24.05
CA GLY A 143 15.09 10.66 -23.64
C GLY A 143 15.51 11.15 -22.24
N GLU A 144 14.64 11.84 -21.53
CA GLU A 144 14.86 12.36 -20.18
C GLU A 144 14.00 11.66 -19.14
N ARG A 145 14.43 11.71 -17.87
CA ARG A 145 13.66 11.16 -16.76
C ARG A 145 12.74 12.23 -16.23
N TRP A 146 11.47 12.11 -16.57
CA TRP A 146 10.43 12.96 -16.05
C TRP A 146 9.46 12.17 -15.19
N GLU A 147 8.79 12.84 -14.28
CA GLU A 147 7.72 12.29 -13.46
C GLU A 147 6.63 13.34 -13.30
N VAL A 148 5.43 12.92 -12.92
CA VAL A 148 4.30 13.81 -12.64
C VAL A 148 3.61 13.42 -11.35
N THR A 149 3.17 14.42 -10.61
CA THR A 149 2.28 14.24 -9.44
C THR A 149 1.08 15.15 -9.55
N SER A 150 -0.12 14.65 -9.24
CA SER A 150 -1.31 15.49 -9.10
C SER A 150 -1.48 15.94 -7.66
N TRP A 151 -2.00 17.16 -7.49
CA TRP A 151 -2.19 17.76 -6.18
C TRP A 151 -3.51 18.52 -6.13
N HIS A 152 -4.11 18.59 -4.94
CA HIS A 152 -5.26 19.45 -4.66
C HIS A 152 -4.94 20.46 -3.55
N LEU A 153 -5.66 21.57 -3.55
CA LEU A 153 -5.55 22.64 -2.57
C LEU A 153 -6.73 22.60 -1.59
N GLY A 154 -6.39 22.41 -0.31
CA GLY A 154 -7.34 22.42 0.81
C GLY A 154 -8.28 21.22 0.86
N SER A 155 -8.93 21.04 2.03
CA SER A 155 -9.88 19.96 2.28
C SER A 155 -11.20 20.07 1.48
N ASP A 156 -11.45 21.22 0.87
CA ASP A 156 -12.61 21.54 0.06
C ASP A 156 -12.33 21.51 -1.46
N ASN A 157 -11.14 21.05 -1.87
CA ASN A 157 -10.76 20.82 -3.26
C ASN A 157 -10.86 22.08 -4.13
N ARG A 158 -10.40 23.21 -3.59
CA ARG A 158 -10.52 24.54 -4.21
C ARG A 158 -9.80 24.66 -5.55
N GLN A 159 -8.78 23.83 -5.79
CA GLN A 159 -7.98 23.84 -7.00
C GLN A 159 -7.14 22.57 -7.11
N SER A 160 -6.83 22.14 -8.34
CA SER A 160 -5.82 21.11 -8.61
C SER A 160 -4.67 21.59 -9.50
N ARG A 161 -3.53 20.91 -9.39
CA ARG A 161 -2.33 21.15 -10.21
C ARG A 161 -1.64 19.84 -10.57
N LEU A 162 -0.79 19.90 -11.60
CA LEU A 162 0.22 18.90 -11.88
C LEU A 162 1.60 19.47 -11.57
N ARG A 163 2.42 18.68 -10.87
CA ARG A 163 3.83 18.99 -10.64
C ARG A 163 4.66 18.04 -11.48
N PHE A 164 5.36 18.59 -12.47
CA PHE A 164 6.32 17.86 -13.28
C PHE A 164 7.68 17.89 -12.60
N VAL A 165 8.37 16.75 -12.59
CA VAL A 165 9.67 16.58 -11.93
C VAL A 165 10.69 16.09 -12.94
N ASP A 166 11.71 16.88 -13.19
CA ASP A 166 12.90 16.48 -13.92
C ASP A 166 13.85 15.74 -12.95
N ARG A 167 14.08 14.47 -13.27
CA ARG A 167 14.94 13.51 -12.56
C ARG A 167 16.16 13.12 -13.37
N THR A 168 16.48 13.86 -14.43
CA THR A 168 17.63 13.60 -15.29
C THR A 168 18.93 13.88 -14.55
N SER A 169 18.93 14.87 -13.65
CA SER A 169 20.04 15.16 -12.74
C SER A 169 19.82 14.54 -11.35
N ALA A 170 20.90 14.42 -10.57
CA ALA A 170 20.83 13.87 -9.20
C ALA A 170 19.89 14.68 -8.29
N THR A 171 19.87 16.01 -8.46
CA THR A 171 18.96 16.89 -7.71
C THR A 171 17.67 17.04 -8.50
N PRO A 172 16.52 16.57 -7.98
CA PRO A 172 15.25 16.72 -8.67
C PRO A 172 14.89 18.21 -8.83
N ARG A 173 14.41 18.59 -10.01
CA ARG A 173 13.82 19.91 -10.25
C ARG A 173 12.35 19.75 -10.54
N TYR A 174 11.50 20.58 -9.94
CA TYR A 174 10.06 20.46 -10.10
C TYR A 174 9.37 21.78 -10.44
N TYR A 175 8.29 21.65 -11.22
CA TYR A 175 7.59 22.74 -11.89
C TYR A 175 6.09 22.54 -11.69
N ASP A 176 5.43 23.53 -11.14
CA ASP A 176 3.99 23.48 -10.89
C ASP A 176 3.23 24.07 -12.07
N VAL A 177 2.21 23.33 -12.51
CA VAL A 177 1.35 23.68 -13.63
C VAL A 177 -0.10 23.57 -13.17
N ALA A 178 -0.86 24.66 -13.25
CA ALA A 178 -2.26 24.65 -12.84
C ALA A 178 -3.09 23.82 -13.82
N LEU A 179 -3.98 22.97 -13.30
CA LEU A 179 -5.04 22.40 -14.10
C LEU A 179 -6.15 23.45 -14.26
N VAL A 180 -6.68 23.57 -15.48
CA VAL A 180 -7.71 24.58 -15.79
C VAL A 180 -8.86 24.03 -16.62
N ASP A 181 -10.03 24.64 -16.42
CA ASP A 181 -11.26 24.40 -17.15
C ASP A 181 -11.64 25.61 -18.01
N PHE A 182 -12.57 25.38 -18.95
CA PHE A 182 -13.25 26.42 -19.73
C PHE A 182 -14.75 26.22 -19.48
N GLY A 183 -15.35 27.04 -18.63
CA GLY A 183 -16.76 26.94 -18.24
C GLY A 183 -17.77 27.21 -19.37
N GLY A 184 -17.70 26.47 -20.49
CA GLY A 184 -18.54 26.60 -21.67
C GLY A 184 -18.19 27.75 -22.64
N GLY A 185 -17.08 28.46 -22.40
CA GLY A 185 -16.65 29.64 -23.18
C GLY A 185 -15.14 29.72 -23.37
N THR A 186 -14.57 30.94 -23.40
CA THR A 186 -13.12 31.20 -23.52
C THR A 186 -12.46 31.65 -22.21
N SER A 187 -13.21 31.63 -21.10
CA SER A 187 -12.64 31.98 -19.79
C SER A 187 -11.87 30.79 -19.24
N VAL A 188 -10.61 31.01 -18.87
CA VAL A 188 -9.76 30.01 -18.21
C VAL A 188 -10.00 30.12 -16.70
N THR A 189 -10.45 29.05 -16.08
CA THR A 189 -10.70 28.98 -14.62
C THR A 189 -9.91 27.86 -13.97
N PRO A 190 -9.52 27.98 -12.69
CA PRO A 190 -8.91 26.87 -11.97
C PRO A 190 -9.79 25.62 -12.03
N HIS A 191 -9.18 24.47 -12.31
CA HIS A 191 -9.88 23.19 -12.26
C HIS A 191 -10.06 22.78 -10.80
N MET A 192 -11.31 22.55 -10.39
CA MET A 192 -11.66 22.19 -9.00
C MET A 192 -11.83 20.68 -8.89
N SER A 193 -10.80 20.00 -8.39
CA SER A 193 -10.81 18.55 -8.20
C SER A 193 -9.89 18.14 -7.07
N HIS A 194 -10.12 16.94 -6.52
CA HIS A 194 -9.20 16.29 -5.61
C HIS A 194 -8.00 15.68 -6.36
N ALA A 195 -8.18 15.39 -7.65
CA ALA A 195 -7.16 14.86 -8.56
C ALA A 195 -6.50 13.59 -7.98
N ASP A 196 -7.35 12.66 -7.53
CA ASP A 196 -7.06 11.45 -6.77
C ASP A 196 -5.91 10.59 -7.32
N GLY A 197 -5.76 10.57 -8.65
CA GLY A 197 -4.73 9.78 -9.32
C GLY A 197 -4.32 10.43 -10.63
N VAL A 198 -3.12 10.12 -11.11
CA VAL A 198 -2.66 10.50 -12.45
C VAL A 198 -1.91 9.34 -13.08
N VAL A 199 -2.08 9.15 -14.38
CA VAL A 199 -1.22 8.28 -15.18
C VAL A 199 -0.80 9.00 -16.47
N TRP A 200 0.47 8.87 -16.83
CA TRP A 200 1.06 9.50 -18.01
C TRP A 200 1.27 8.49 -19.12
N TYR A 201 0.59 8.67 -20.25
CA TYR A 201 0.84 7.91 -21.48
C TYR A 201 1.15 8.83 -22.66
N GLU A 202 2.33 8.66 -23.26
CA GLU A 202 2.81 9.50 -24.38
C GLU A 202 2.63 11.00 -24.12
N ASN A 203 1.93 11.75 -24.96
CA ASN A 203 1.69 13.18 -24.76
C ASN A 203 0.46 13.47 -23.89
N ARG A 204 -0.13 12.47 -23.23
CA ARG A 204 -1.39 12.59 -22.49
C ARG A 204 -1.23 12.21 -21.03
N LEU A 205 -2.01 12.87 -20.20
CA LEU A 205 -2.15 12.55 -18.80
C LEU A 205 -3.63 12.35 -18.51
N PHE A 206 -3.92 11.31 -17.76
CA PHE A 206 -5.27 10.98 -17.30
C PHE A 206 -5.34 11.22 -15.81
N VAL A 207 -6.26 12.07 -15.36
CA VAL A 207 -6.38 12.49 -13.96
C VAL A 207 -7.71 11.98 -13.41
N ALA A 208 -7.66 11.09 -12.43
CA ALA A 208 -8.85 10.58 -11.75
C ALA A 208 -9.37 11.60 -10.74
N ASN A 209 -10.69 11.66 -10.62
CA ASN A 209 -11.38 12.47 -9.63
C ASN A 209 -12.72 11.79 -9.29
N GLY A 210 -12.64 10.68 -8.54
CA GLY A 210 -13.76 9.82 -8.19
C GLY A 210 -14.46 9.24 -9.42
N GLY A 211 -15.68 9.71 -9.70
CA GLY A 211 -16.48 9.21 -10.83
C GLY A 211 -16.01 9.68 -12.20
N THR A 212 -14.97 10.51 -12.28
CA THR A 212 -14.53 11.15 -13.52
C THR A 212 -13.05 10.90 -13.80
N LEU A 213 -12.70 10.85 -15.07
CA LEU A 213 -11.33 10.75 -15.56
C LEU A 213 -11.10 11.85 -16.60
N ASP A 214 -10.31 12.84 -16.24
CA ASP A 214 -9.96 13.97 -17.10
C ASP A 214 -8.75 13.65 -17.95
N VAL A 215 -8.77 14.11 -19.19
CA VAL A 215 -7.65 14.01 -20.12
C VAL A 215 -7.06 15.40 -20.31
N VAL A 216 -5.76 15.53 -20.08
CA VAL A 216 -4.97 16.70 -20.45
C VAL A 216 -3.85 16.28 -21.39
N GLU A 217 -3.39 17.18 -22.24
CA GLU A 217 -2.36 16.87 -23.23
C GLU A 217 -1.18 17.85 -23.10
N LEU A 218 0.04 17.32 -23.06
CA LEU A 218 1.26 18.12 -22.89
C LEU A 218 1.46 19.16 -23.99
N ARG A 219 0.96 18.90 -25.20
CA ARG A 219 0.99 19.86 -26.31
C ARG A 219 0.22 21.16 -26.03
N ASP A 220 -0.66 21.16 -25.02
CA ASP A 220 -1.44 22.32 -24.61
C ASP A 220 -0.85 23.08 -23.44
N LEU A 221 0.34 22.68 -22.98
CA LEU A 221 1.08 23.41 -21.98
C LEU A 221 1.28 24.85 -22.44
N THR A 222 0.74 25.78 -21.66
CA THR A 222 0.60 27.18 -22.08
C THR A 222 1.11 28.10 -20.98
N ARG A 223 1.88 29.12 -21.35
CA ARG A 223 2.24 30.20 -20.43
C ARG A 223 1.03 31.08 -20.20
N TYR A 224 0.59 31.21 -18.94
CA TYR A 224 -0.64 31.91 -18.61
C TYR A 224 -0.58 32.47 -17.19
N SER A 225 -0.61 33.80 -17.06
CA SER A 225 -0.51 34.51 -15.78
C SER A 225 -1.87 34.80 -15.12
N GLY A 226 -2.98 34.33 -15.71
CA GLY A 226 -4.32 34.60 -15.20
C GLY A 226 -4.75 33.68 -14.05
N ILE A 227 -3.95 32.67 -13.69
CA ILE A 227 -4.15 31.84 -12.51
C ILE A 227 -3.11 32.24 -11.45
N SER A 228 -3.59 32.71 -10.30
CA SER A 228 -2.71 33.15 -9.21
C SER A 228 -1.78 32.03 -8.76
N GLY A 229 -0.48 32.32 -8.65
CA GLY A 229 0.54 31.37 -8.19
C GLY A 229 1.09 30.42 -9.26
N PHE A 230 0.68 30.57 -10.53
CA PHE A 230 1.12 29.71 -11.62
C PHE A 230 1.57 30.52 -12.84
N ASP A 231 2.69 30.12 -13.42
CA ASP A 231 3.18 30.64 -14.70
C ASP A 231 2.65 29.86 -15.91
N TYR A 232 2.23 28.62 -15.68
CA TYR A 232 1.83 27.67 -16.70
C TYR A 232 0.52 26.97 -16.34
N VAL A 233 -0.28 26.67 -17.38
CA VAL A 233 -1.53 25.95 -17.26
C VAL A 233 -1.58 24.76 -18.21
N LEU A 234 -2.32 23.72 -17.80
CA LEU A 234 -2.73 22.60 -18.64
C LEU A 234 -4.25 22.47 -18.62
N PRO A 235 -4.91 22.58 -19.79
CA PRO A 235 -6.34 22.50 -19.90
C PRO A 235 -6.89 21.07 -19.92
N VAL A 236 -8.04 20.85 -19.28
CA VAL A 236 -8.85 19.64 -19.50
C VAL A 236 -9.38 19.65 -20.93
N ARG A 237 -9.00 18.63 -21.71
CA ARG A 237 -9.38 18.43 -23.12
C ARG A 237 -10.59 17.54 -23.27
N ALA A 238 -10.73 16.52 -22.43
CA ALA A 238 -11.85 15.60 -22.48
C ALA A 238 -12.12 15.04 -21.09
N ARG A 239 -13.35 14.57 -20.87
CA ARG A 239 -13.74 13.90 -19.63
C ARG A 239 -14.46 12.59 -19.93
N TYR A 240 -14.03 11.55 -19.23
CA TYR A 240 -14.76 10.30 -19.11
C TYR A 240 -15.47 10.24 -17.76
N THR A 241 -16.54 9.46 -17.68
CA THR A 241 -17.25 9.18 -16.42
C THR A 241 -17.60 7.71 -16.28
N THR A 242 -17.64 7.25 -15.04
CA THR A 242 -18.16 5.94 -14.65
C THR A 242 -19.64 5.98 -14.27
N THR A 243 -20.32 7.13 -14.29
CA THR A 243 -21.66 7.31 -13.69
C THR A 243 -22.78 7.65 -14.70
N VAL A 244 -22.59 7.34 -15.99
CA VAL A 244 -23.56 7.67 -17.05
C VAL A 244 -24.96 7.13 -16.73
N GLY A 245 -25.96 8.03 -16.72
CA GLY A 245 -27.37 7.67 -16.58
C GLY A 245 -27.92 7.62 -15.14
N THR A 246 -27.21 8.19 -14.16
CA THR A 246 -27.67 8.27 -12.76
C THR A 246 -28.23 9.65 -12.40
N SER A 247 -29.21 9.69 -11.49
CA SER A 247 -29.78 10.94 -10.96
C SER A 247 -28.83 11.70 -10.04
N ASP A 248 -27.90 10.99 -9.40
CA ASP A 248 -27.04 11.54 -8.35
C ASP A 248 -25.62 11.86 -8.84
N GLY A 249 -25.22 11.36 -10.01
CA GLY A 249 -23.95 11.66 -10.69
C GLY A 249 -22.66 11.21 -9.98
N LYS A 250 -22.76 10.69 -8.76
CA LYS A 250 -21.64 10.31 -7.89
C LYS A 250 -21.34 8.81 -8.01
N CYS A 251 -20.06 8.48 -8.06
CA CYS A 251 -19.62 7.10 -7.95
C CYS A 251 -19.89 6.59 -6.52
N VAL A 252 -20.00 5.27 -6.37
CA VAL A 252 -20.26 4.62 -5.09
C VAL A 252 -19.26 3.48 -4.92
N PRO A 253 -18.39 3.53 -3.91
CA PRO A 253 -17.35 2.53 -3.74
C PRO A 253 -17.87 1.21 -3.13
N ALA A 254 -19.08 0.75 -3.49
CA ALA A 254 -19.70 -0.48 -2.98
C ALA A 254 -19.98 -1.50 -4.10
N ALA A 255 -20.05 -2.79 -3.74
CA ALA A 255 -20.23 -3.89 -4.68
C ALA A 255 -21.48 -3.71 -5.58
N GLY A 256 -21.30 -3.89 -6.89
CA GLY A 256 -22.39 -3.86 -7.88
C GLY A 256 -22.89 -2.47 -8.30
N THR A 257 -22.19 -1.40 -7.88
CA THR A 257 -22.48 0.00 -8.25
C THR A 257 -21.36 0.64 -9.07
N TRP A 258 -21.60 1.86 -9.57
CA TRP A 258 -20.69 2.69 -10.39
C TRP A 258 -19.35 2.93 -9.69
N PRO A 259 -18.22 2.47 -10.26
CA PRO A 259 -16.94 2.49 -9.56
C PRO A 259 -16.38 3.91 -9.42
N CYS A 260 -15.77 4.20 -8.29
CA CYS A 260 -14.89 5.36 -8.12
C CYS A 260 -13.50 5.04 -8.66
N MET A 261 -12.79 6.05 -9.15
CA MET A 261 -11.39 5.98 -9.51
C MET A 261 -10.64 6.87 -8.52
N ASN A 262 -9.73 6.26 -7.77
CA ASN A 262 -8.85 6.96 -6.84
C ASN A 262 -7.44 6.94 -7.42
N GLY A 263 -6.64 5.92 -7.09
CA GLY A 263 -5.34 5.68 -7.73
C GLY A 263 -5.46 5.23 -9.19
N LEU A 264 -4.44 5.57 -9.97
CA LEU A 264 -4.28 5.23 -11.39
C LEU A 264 -2.86 4.74 -11.67
N SER A 265 -2.74 3.69 -12.46
CA SER A 265 -1.46 3.27 -13.03
C SER A 265 -1.65 2.64 -14.40
N PHE A 266 -0.54 2.39 -15.08
CA PHE A 266 -0.55 1.75 -16.39
C PHE A 266 -0.04 0.31 -16.31
N ASP A 267 -0.90 -0.64 -16.70
CA ASP A 267 -0.54 -2.03 -16.93
C ASP A 267 -0.19 -2.21 -18.40
N ARG A 268 1.10 -2.03 -18.71
CA ARG A 268 1.61 -2.17 -20.07
C ARG A 268 1.45 -3.58 -20.62
N GLU A 269 1.61 -4.60 -19.78
CA GLU A 269 1.56 -6.01 -20.19
C GLU A 269 0.20 -6.35 -20.82
N HIS A 270 -0.86 -5.73 -20.30
CA HIS A 270 -2.23 -5.95 -20.77
C HIS A 270 -2.77 -4.78 -21.61
N SER A 271 -1.97 -3.74 -21.85
CA SER A 271 -2.41 -2.50 -22.51
C SER A 271 -3.66 -1.92 -21.83
N ALA A 272 -3.54 -1.65 -20.53
CA ALA A 272 -4.68 -1.27 -19.72
C ALA A 272 -4.36 -0.17 -18.72
N LEU A 273 -5.36 0.65 -18.43
CA LEU A 273 -5.34 1.55 -17.28
C LEU A 273 -5.92 0.81 -16.08
N VAL A 274 -5.21 0.82 -14.97
CA VAL A 274 -5.63 0.17 -13.72
C VAL A 274 -5.99 1.25 -12.70
N SER A 275 -7.15 1.09 -12.07
CA SER A 275 -7.60 1.98 -11.00
C SER A 275 -8.06 1.20 -9.78
N ASN A 276 -7.99 1.82 -8.60
CA ASN A 276 -8.60 1.30 -7.39
C ASN A 276 -9.61 2.26 -6.76
N GLU A 277 -10.39 1.73 -5.83
CA GLU A 277 -11.30 2.51 -5.00
C GLU A 277 -10.78 2.70 -3.60
N TYR A 278 -10.95 3.91 -3.08
CA TYR A 278 -10.92 4.14 -1.64
C TYR A 278 -12.24 3.65 -1.02
N TYR A 279 -12.17 2.68 -0.11
CA TYR A 279 -13.33 2.23 0.65
C TYR A 279 -13.01 2.15 2.14
N ASN A 280 -13.92 2.71 2.95
CA ASN A 280 -13.73 2.89 4.40
C ASN A 280 -14.83 2.21 5.25
N VAL A 281 -15.67 1.35 4.65
CA VAL A 281 -16.83 0.76 5.34
C VAL A 281 -16.64 -0.74 5.59
N ASP A 282 -16.70 -1.14 6.86
CA ASP A 282 -16.90 -2.50 7.36
C ASP A 282 -15.98 -3.61 6.81
N GLY A 283 -14.71 -3.29 6.57
CA GLY A 283 -13.66 -4.31 6.35
C GLY A 283 -13.80 -5.15 5.08
N SER A 284 -14.62 -4.72 4.12
CA SER A 284 -14.85 -5.45 2.85
C SER A 284 -13.77 -5.21 1.79
N GLY A 285 -12.77 -4.37 2.09
CA GLY A 285 -11.71 -3.98 1.15
C GLY A 285 -12.20 -3.10 -0.01
N GLY A 286 -11.38 -2.90 -1.03
CA GLY A 286 -11.68 -2.06 -2.22
C GLY A 286 -11.71 -2.87 -3.51
N ARG A 287 -12.22 -2.28 -4.60
CA ARG A 287 -12.13 -2.89 -5.94
C ARG A 287 -10.89 -2.41 -6.70
N ILE A 288 -10.37 -3.28 -7.55
CA ILE A 288 -9.41 -2.96 -8.60
C ILE A 288 -10.15 -3.14 -9.92
N VAL A 289 -10.07 -2.16 -10.82
CA VAL A 289 -10.71 -2.19 -12.13
C VAL A 289 -9.66 -1.92 -13.19
N GLN A 290 -9.67 -2.74 -14.24
CA GLN A 290 -8.75 -2.66 -15.37
C GLN A 290 -9.55 -2.32 -16.63
N TRP A 291 -9.19 -1.20 -17.26
CA TRP A 291 -9.87 -0.65 -18.42
C TRP A 291 -9.02 -0.84 -19.67
N PRO A 292 -9.60 -1.31 -20.79
CA PRO A 292 -8.85 -1.53 -22.02
C PRO A 292 -8.29 -0.20 -22.55
N PHE A 293 -7.04 -0.21 -22.99
CA PHE A 293 -6.36 0.97 -23.50
C PHE A 293 -5.65 0.68 -24.81
N ASP A 294 -5.88 1.52 -25.82
CA ASP A 294 -5.24 1.37 -27.12
C ASP A 294 -3.92 2.15 -27.16
N LEU A 295 -2.81 1.40 -27.16
CA LEU A 295 -1.45 1.96 -27.24
C LEU A 295 -1.20 2.75 -28.54
N GLY A 296 -1.84 2.36 -29.64
CA GLY A 296 -1.64 3.01 -30.94
C GLY A 296 -2.27 4.41 -30.98
N THR A 297 -3.43 4.58 -30.35
CA THR A 297 -4.14 5.88 -30.32
C THR A 297 -3.83 6.69 -29.07
N GLY A 298 -3.39 6.04 -27.98
CA GLY A 298 -3.23 6.64 -26.66
C GLY A 298 -4.58 7.04 -26.03
N TYR A 299 -5.63 6.29 -26.35
CA TYR A 299 -6.99 6.49 -25.87
C TYR A 299 -7.66 5.15 -25.54
N PHE A 300 -8.83 5.22 -24.91
CA PHE A 300 -9.73 4.09 -24.83
C PHE A 300 -10.33 3.79 -26.22
N PRO A 301 -10.51 2.52 -26.59
CA PRO A 301 -10.85 2.10 -27.96
C PRO A 301 -12.24 2.54 -28.44
N GLY A 302 -13.10 3.07 -27.55
CA GLY A 302 -14.41 3.58 -27.90
C GLY A 302 -14.93 4.68 -26.96
N THR A 303 -16.20 5.06 -27.16
CA THR A 303 -16.88 6.07 -26.34
C THR A 303 -17.53 5.52 -25.08
N ALA A 304 -17.75 4.20 -25.01
CA ALA A 304 -18.21 3.47 -23.84
C ALA A 304 -17.34 2.21 -23.72
N ASN A 305 -16.47 2.20 -22.72
CA ASN A 305 -15.43 1.19 -22.57
C ASN A 305 -15.77 0.34 -21.36
N THR A 306 -16.24 -0.88 -21.60
CA THR A 306 -16.45 -1.85 -20.53
C THR A 306 -15.09 -2.29 -19.98
N ALA A 307 -14.96 -2.39 -18.66
CA ALA A 307 -13.75 -2.89 -18.03
C ALA A 307 -13.47 -4.33 -18.48
N GLU A 308 -12.22 -4.61 -18.84
CA GLU A 308 -11.81 -5.94 -19.29
C GLU A 308 -11.67 -6.92 -18.13
N ALA A 309 -11.36 -6.42 -16.94
CA ALA A 309 -11.29 -7.22 -15.73
C ALA A 309 -11.52 -6.34 -14.49
N ALA A 310 -11.98 -6.98 -13.41
CA ALA A 310 -12.10 -6.36 -12.12
C ALA A 310 -11.97 -7.38 -10.99
N TRP A 311 -11.55 -6.90 -9.83
CA TRP A 311 -11.34 -7.71 -8.63
C TRP A 311 -11.84 -6.98 -7.39
N VAL A 312 -12.18 -7.74 -6.36
CA VAL A 312 -12.23 -7.25 -4.99
C VAL A 312 -10.92 -7.62 -4.31
N SER A 313 -10.32 -6.65 -3.65
CA SER A 313 -9.11 -6.79 -2.83
C SER A 313 -9.47 -6.62 -1.36
N PRO A 314 -8.89 -7.41 -0.43
CA PRO A 314 -9.13 -7.25 1.00
C PRO A 314 -8.35 -6.09 1.62
N VAL A 315 -7.51 -5.39 0.86
CA VAL A 315 -6.74 -4.24 1.35
C VAL A 315 -7.70 -3.08 1.65
N TRP A 316 -7.55 -2.49 2.84
CA TRP A 316 -8.42 -1.40 3.30
C TRP A 316 -7.85 -0.04 2.91
N ARG A 317 -8.73 0.94 2.67
CA ARG A 317 -8.36 2.32 2.34
C ARG A 317 -7.30 2.38 1.25
N MET A 318 -7.53 1.64 0.16
CA MET A 318 -6.59 1.60 -0.95
C MET A 318 -6.45 3.00 -1.55
N GLN A 319 -5.23 3.50 -1.64
CA GLN A 319 -4.94 4.80 -2.22
C GLN A 319 -4.33 4.67 -3.63
N GLY A 320 -3.49 3.68 -3.84
CA GLY A 320 -2.84 3.41 -5.12
C GLY A 320 -2.81 1.92 -5.44
N VAL A 321 -2.76 1.61 -6.73
CA VAL A 321 -2.57 0.26 -7.24
C VAL A 321 -1.67 0.29 -8.46
N VAL A 322 -0.76 -0.67 -8.56
CA VAL A 322 0.02 -0.94 -9.77
C VAL A 322 0.15 -2.44 -9.98
N ARG A 323 0.17 -2.88 -11.23
CA ARG A 323 0.45 -4.27 -11.59
C ARG A 323 1.87 -4.40 -12.10
N ALA A 324 2.64 -5.29 -11.50
CA ALA A 324 4.00 -5.61 -11.92
C ALA A 324 4.31 -7.06 -11.59
N GLU A 325 5.11 -7.74 -12.43
CA GLU A 325 5.55 -9.12 -12.21
C GLU A 325 4.40 -10.10 -11.89
N GLY A 326 3.27 -9.98 -12.61
CA GLY A 326 2.08 -10.82 -12.40
C GLY A 326 1.32 -10.56 -11.10
N SER A 327 1.73 -9.58 -10.28
CA SER A 327 1.10 -9.25 -9.00
C SER A 327 0.55 -7.81 -8.99
N PHE A 328 -0.48 -7.59 -8.18
CA PHE A 328 -0.86 -6.24 -7.75
C PHE A 328 -0.03 -5.82 -6.55
N PHE A 329 0.39 -4.56 -6.56
CA PHE A 329 0.95 -3.83 -5.45
C PHE A 329 -0.01 -2.70 -5.10
N ILE A 330 -0.42 -2.65 -3.84
CA ILE A 330 -1.54 -1.82 -3.40
C ILE A 330 -1.10 -1.02 -2.18
N SER A 331 -1.06 0.30 -2.27
CA SER A 331 -0.88 1.15 -1.10
C SER A 331 -2.22 1.27 -0.37
N GLY A 332 -2.19 1.09 0.94
CA GLY A 332 -3.38 1.19 1.77
C GLY A 332 -3.05 1.07 3.24
N GLN A 333 -4.08 0.99 4.08
CA GLN A 333 -3.90 0.93 5.52
C GLN A 333 -3.07 -0.31 5.91
N CYS A 334 -2.12 -0.13 6.84
CA CYS A 334 -1.47 -1.27 7.47
C CYS A 334 -2.45 -2.06 8.36
N PRO A 335 -2.26 -3.37 8.55
CA PRO A 335 -2.98 -4.13 9.57
C PRO A 335 -2.84 -3.48 10.95
N SER A 336 -3.84 -3.59 11.82
CA SER A 336 -3.81 -2.99 13.17
C SER A 336 -2.67 -3.47 14.09
N SER A 337 -1.99 -4.55 13.70
CA SER A 337 -0.79 -5.08 14.36
C SER A 337 0.52 -4.39 13.93
N PHE A 338 0.50 -3.54 12.90
CA PHE A 338 1.64 -2.68 12.51
C PHE A 338 1.65 -1.43 13.38
N ASP A 339 2.54 -1.44 14.38
CA ASP A 339 2.74 -0.33 15.31
C ASP A 339 3.83 0.61 14.76
N VAL A 340 3.43 1.55 13.91
CA VAL A 340 4.28 2.67 13.49
C VAL A 340 3.72 3.94 14.10
N SER A 341 4.60 4.84 14.57
CA SER A 341 4.24 6.09 15.25
C SER A 341 3.70 7.18 14.30
N TYR A 342 2.93 6.78 13.30
CA TYR A 342 2.34 7.65 12.28
C TYR A 342 0.86 7.91 12.53
N ARG A 343 0.35 9.00 11.94
CA ARG A 343 -1.05 9.40 12.10
C ARG A 343 -1.98 8.42 11.40
N GLU A 344 -1.61 7.98 10.19
CA GLU A 344 -2.34 6.98 9.41
C GLU A 344 -1.37 5.97 8.77
N PRO A 345 -0.93 4.94 9.54
CA PRO A 345 -0.01 3.91 9.08
C PRO A 345 -0.38 3.32 7.71
N ALA A 346 0.53 3.47 6.74
CA ALA A 346 0.35 2.99 5.38
C ALA A 346 1.36 1.90 5.01
N CYS A 347 0.88 0.93 4.25
CA CYS A 347 1.62 -0.24 3.81
C CYS A 347 1.42 -0.46 2.32
N VAL A 348 2.43 -1.03 1.66
CA VAL A 348 2.25 -1.65 0.34
C VAL A 348 1.97 -3.13 0.55
N HIS A 349 0.86 -3.59 0.00
CA HIS A 349 0.42 -4.98 -0.02
C HIS A 349 0.69 -5.60 -1.39
N LYS A 350 1.08 -6.87 -1.43
CA LYS A 350 1.33 -7.63 -2.67
C LYS A 350 0.42 -8.85 -2.75
N GLY A 351 -0.12 -9.13 -3.93
CA GLY A 351 -0.85 -10.37 -4.22
C GLY A 351 -1.15 -10.51 -5.71
N ALA A 352 -1.12 -11.74 -6.23
CA ALA A 352 -1.58 -12.01 -7.59
C ALA A 352 -3.10 -12.15 -7.65
N PRO A 353 -3.73 -11.98 -8.84
CA PRO A 353 -5.13 -12.36 -9.04
C PRO A 353 -5.40 -13.80 -8.55
N GLY A 354 -6.35 -13.96 -7.64
CA GLY A 354 -6.71 -15.24 -7.01
C GLY A 354 -5.99 -15.53 -5.69
N ASP A 355 -4.87 -14.87 -5.41
CA ASP A 355 -4.04 -15.14 -4.22
C ASP A 355 -4.37 -14.22 -3.04
N SER A 356 -4.02 -14.66 -1.84
CA SER A 356 -4.03 -13.84 -0.63
C SER A 356 -3.06 -12.66 -0.73
N THR A 357 -3.49 -11.49 -0.26
CA THR A 357 -2.60 -10.33 -0.13
C THR A 357 -1.76 -10.43 1.13
N HIS A 358 -0.50 -10.02 1.06
CA HIS A 358 0.37 -9.88 2.22
C HIS A 358 1.02 -8.50 2.22
N VAL A 359 1.32 -7.96 3.41
CA VAL A 359 2.10 -6.73 3.52
C VAL A 359 3.51 -6.99 3.01
N LEU A 360 3.91 -6.27 1.97
CA LEU A 360 5.27 -6.26 1.49
C LEU A 360 6.12 -5.40 2.44
N THR A 361 5.71 -4.17 2.67
CA THR A 361 6.46 -3.23 3.50
C THR A 361 5.55 -2.13 4.04
N ALA A 362 5.87 -1.63 5.23
CA ALA A 362 5.39 -0.31 5.60
C ALA A 362 6.04 0.76 4.72
N VAL A 363 5.33 1.85 4.53
CA VAL A 363 5.72 3.00 3.70
C VAL A 363 5.40 4.29 4.46
N PRO A 364 5.92 5.45 4.03
CA PRO A 364 5.64 6.72 4.70
C PRO A 364 4.13 6.99 4.90
N ASP A 365 3.81 7.76 5.95
CA ASP A 365 2.46 8.09 6.40
C ASP A 365 1.58 8.65 5.26
N MET A 366 0.34 8.16 5.16
CA MET A 366 -0.59 8.46 4.06
C MET A 366 0.03 8.30 2.67
N ALA A 367 0.56 7.09 2.41
CA ALA A 367 0.98 6.72 1.06
C ALA A 367 -0.20 6.78 0.08
N GLN A 368 0.04 7.42 -1.05
CA GLN A 368 -0.95 7.65 -2.10
C GLN A 368 -0.70 6.75 -3.31
N ASN A 369 -0.80 7.28 -4.52
CA ASN A 369 -0.72 6.51 -5.75
C ASN A 369 0.62 5.76 -5.93
N LEU A 370 0.58 4.68 -6.71
CA LEU A 370 1.74 3.88 -7.11
C LEU A 370 1.82 3.78 -8.63
N ASP A 371 3.04 3.77 -9.18
CA ASP A 371 3.26 3.50 -10.60
C ASP A 371 4.53 2.68 -10.85
N TRP A 372 4.61 2.05 -12.01
CA TRP A 372 5.74 1.21 -12.43
C TRP A 372 6.74 2.03 -13.26
N ASP A 373 7.95 2.19 -12.73
CA ASP A 373 9.06 2.85 -13.42
C ASP A 373 9.90 1.84 -14.20
N ALA A 374 9.59 1.70 -15.49
CA ALA A 374 10.31 0.82 -16.40
C ALA A 374 11.79 1.20 -16.56
N SER A 375 12.18 2.45 -16.30
CA SER A 375 13.56 2.91 -16.44
C SER A 375 14.49 2.38 -15.35
N THR A 376 13.92 2.04 -14.19
CA THR A 376 14.65 1.52 -13.02
C THR A 376 14.21 0.12 -12.60
N GLY A 377 13.07 -0.36 -13.11
CA GLY A 377 12.46 -1.62 -12.69
C GLY A 377 11.90 -1.56 -11.26
N ARG A 378 11.54 -0.36 -10.79
CA ARG A 378 11.08 -0.10 -9.41
C ARG A 378 9.64 0.39 -9.42
N ILE A 379 8.93 0.09 -8.33
CA ILE A 379 7.64 0.72 -8.06
C ILE A 379 7.91 2.02 -7.32
N ARG A 380 7.26 3.10 -7.76
CA ARG A 380 7.37 4.43 -7.17
C ARG A 380 6.05 4.83 -6.55
N GLY A 381 6.11 5.65 -5.51
CA GLY A 381 4.93 6.21 -4.85
C GLY A 381 5.22 7.52 -4.14
N VAL A 382 4.17 8.19 -3.70
CA VAL A 382 4.24 9.48 -3.00
C VAL A 382 3.44 9.41 -1.71
N ASN A 383 3.77 10.25 -0.74
CA ASN A 383 3.01 10.36 0.50
C ASN A 383 2.35 11.75 0.64
N GLU A 384 1.11 11.77 1.13
CA GLU A 384 0.28 12.97 1.19
C GLU A 384 0.75 13.97 2.25
N VAL A 385 1.26 13.47 3.38
CA VAL A 385 1.48 14.31 4.56
C VAL A 385 2.94 14.41 4.93
N ALA A 386 3.35 15.64 5.21
CA ALA A 386 4.69 15.91 5.69
C ALA A 386 4.87 15.35 7.10
N GLN A 387 6.05 14.81 7.42
CA GLN A 387 6.32 14.22 8.75
C GLN A 387 6.14 15.24 9.88
N ALA A 388 5.01 15.13 10.58
CA ALA A 388 4.51 16.16 11.50
C ALA A 388 5.35 16.32 12.78
N ASP A 389 6.19 15.34 13.10
CA ASP A 389 7.05 15.31 14.28
C ASP A 389 8.45 15.90 14.04
N GLN A 390 8.77 16.27 12.79
CA GLN A 390 10.05 16.89 12.47
C GLN A 390 10.01 18.41 12.67
N ALA A 391 11.16 18.97 13.05
CA ALA A 391 11.36 20.43 13.06
C ALA A 391 11.05 21.07 11.69
N TYR A 392 11.10 20.25 10.64
CA TYR A 392 10.97 20.61 9.24
C TYR A 392 10.18 19.51 8.51
N PRO A 393 8.84 19.51 8.57
CA PRO A 393 8.03 18.48 7.94
C PRO A 393 8.26 18.45 6.43
N GLN A 394 8.66 17.29 5.89
CA GLN A 394 8.81 17.08 4.46
C GLN A 394 7.97 15.89 3.98
N ARG A 395 7.47 15.97 2.75
CA ARG A 395 6.95 14.81 2.02
C ARG A 395 8.01 14.34 1.03
N LEU A 396 7.83 13.14 0.54
CA LEU A 396 8.77 12.51 -0.36
C LEU A 396 8.08 11.66 -1.43
N VAL A 397 8.83 11.39 -2.49
CA VAL A 397 8.59 10.27 -3.39
C VAL A 397 9.54 9.17 -2.98
N TYR A 398 9.01 7.96 -2.85
CA TYR A 398 9.77 6.77 -2.51
C TYR A 398 9.69 5.74 -3.63
N ASP A 399 10.64 4.82 -3.63
CA ASP A 399 10.66 3.71 -4.56
C ASP A 399 11.22 2.44 -3.91
N PHE A 400 10.88 1.29 -4.48
CA PHE A 400 11.34 -0.02 -4.05
C PHE A 400 11.23 -1.03 -5.19
N TYR A 401 12.02 -2.11 -5.14
CA TYR A 401 11.90 -3.20 -6.12
C TYR A 401 10.63 -4.05 -5.90
N PRO A 402 9.92 -4.46 -6.96
CA PRO A 402 8.78 -5.38 -6.86
C PRO A 402 9.19 -6.78 -6.37
N THR A 403 10.46 -7.15 -6.61
CA THR A 403 11.13 -8.36 -6.13
C THR A 403 11.57 -8.25 -4.68
N ALA A 404 11.28 -7.13 -3.99
CA ALA A 404 11.53 -7.00 -2.57
C ALA A 404 11.01 -8.27 -1.89
N ARG A 405 11.92 -8.94 -1.19
CA ARG A 405 11.58 -10.05 -0.32
C ARG A 405 11.51 -9.44 1.05
N PRO A 406 10.31 -9.08 1.55
CA PRO A 406 10.20 -8.71 2.95
C PRO A 406 10.84 -9.85 3.71
N ILE A 407 11.68 -9.55 4.69
CA ILE A 407 12.04 -10.58 5.63
C ILE A 407 10.69 -10.99 6.26
N THR A 408 10.20 -12.16 5.89
CA THR A 408 8.95 -12.68 6.45
C THR A 408 9.18 -12.80 7.94
N THR A 409 8.29 -12.21 8.73
CA THR A 409 8.41 -12.34 10.18
C THR A 409 8.22 -13.80 10.54
N VAL A 410 9.08 -14.30 11.41
CA VAL A 410 8.99 -15.61 12.04
C VAL A 410 8.54 -15.42 13.49
N ARG A 411 7.68 -16.30 13.97
CA ARG A 411 7.43 -16.51 15.40
C ARG A 411 8.23 -17.72 15.85
N PHE A 412 8.93 -17.58 16.97
CA PHE A 412 9.67 -18.69 17.57
C PHE A 412 8.85 -19.27 18.72
N ARG A 413 8.35 -20.49 18.56
CA ARG A 413 7.67 -21.25 19.62
C ARG A 413 8.63 -22.21 20.28
N ASN A 414 8.75 -22.13 21.60
CA ASN A 414 9.53 -23.09 22.36
C ASN A 414 8.86 -24.46 22.33
N VAL A 415 9.62 -25.53 22.06
CA VAL A 415 9.07 -26.88 21.95
C VAL A 415 8.55 -27.41 23.28
N LYS A 416 9.22 -27.08 24.40
CA LYS A 416 8.83 -27.59 25.73
C LYS A 416 7.53 -26.98 26.24
N SER A 417 7.38 -25.67 26.11
CA SER A 417 6.25 -24.94 26.69
C SER A 417 5.12 -24.67 25.69
N GLY A 418 5.39 -24.75 24.38
CA GLY A 418 4.45 -24.33 23.34
C GLY A 418 4.24 -22.81 23.26
N LYS A 419 5.07 -22.02 23.97
CA LYS A 419 4.94 -20.55 24.09
C LYS A 419 5.88 -19.80 23.15
N CYS A 420 5.53 -18.56 22.83
CA CYS A 420 6.23 -17.73 21.86
C CYS A 420 7.27 -16.83 22.53
N LEU A 421 8.39 -16.62 21.83
CA LEU A 421 9.45 -15.69 22.20
C LEU A 421 8.97 -14.24 21.98
N ILE A 422 9.04 -13.40 23.01
CA ILE A 422 8.51 -12.02 22.98
C ILE A 422 9.27 -11.12 23.95
N PRO A 423 9.54 -9.83 23.64
CA PRO A 423 9.98 -8.86 24.64
C PRO A 423 8.91 -8.72 25.73
N TYR A 424 9.30 -8.69 27.01
CA TYR A 424 8.35 -8.62 28.12
C TYR A 424 7.40 -7.41 27.95
N GLY A 425 6.10 -7.68 28.02
CA GLY A 425 5.06 -6.67 27.81
C GLY A 425 5.01 -6.07 26.40
N SER A 426 5.61 -6.71 25.39
CA SER A 426 5.78 -6.13 24.05
C SER A 426 6.50 -4.77 24.08
N SER A 427 7.43 -4.60 25.03
CA SER A 427 8.15 -3.34 25.21
C SER A 427 8.88 -2.92 23.94
N LEU A 428 9.01 -1.61 23.72
CA LEU A 428 9.83 -1.03 22.65
C LEU A 428 11.24 -0.62 23.13
N ASN A 429 11.55 -0.75 24.42
CA ASN A 429 12.76 -0.16 25.00
C ASN A 429 13.99 -1.07 24.90
N ASN A 430 15.18 -0.46 24.82
CA ASN A 430 16.45 -1.18 25.00
C ASN A 430 16.50 -1.84 26.38
N GLY A 431 17.04 -3.05 26.43
CA GLY A 431 17.24 -3.80 27.67
C GLY A 431 15.99 -4.51 28.18
N ALA A 432 14.86 -4.43 27.47
CA ALA A 432 13.69 -5.24 27.81
C ALA A 432 14.07 -6.73 27.68
N ASN A 433 13.84 -7.48 28.77
CA ASN A 433 14.06 -8.92 28.78
C ASN A 433 13.16 -9.58 27.73
N VAL A 434 13.74 -10.52 27.00
CA VAL A 434 12.96 -11.42 26.15
C VAL A 434 12.51 -12.59 27.00
N VAL A 435 11.24 -12.95 26.89
CA VAL A 435 10.56 -13.97 27.68
C VAL A 435 9.80 -14.93 26.77
N GLN A 436 9.25 -16.00 27.35
CA GLN A 436 8.16 -16.73 26.71
C GLN A 436 6.79 -16.22 27.18
N TRP A 437 5.81 -16.29 26.29
CA TRP A 437 4.40 -16.02 26.60
C TRP A 437 3.47 -16.86 25.72
N ASP A 438 2.22 -17.04 26.15
CA ASP A 438 1.19 -17.62 25.29
C ASP A 438 1.17 -16.95 23.93
N CYS A 439 1.27 -17.75 22.87
CA CYS A 439 1.20 -17.29 21.48
C CYS A 439 -0.21 -16.74 21.20
N ASN A 440 -0.37 -15.43 21.25
CA ASN A 440 -1.65 -14.73 21.13
C ASN A 440 -1.71 -13.80 19.91
N GLY A 441 -0.67 -13.83 19.06
CA GLY A 441 -0.67 -13.11 17.81
C GLY A 441 -0.22 -11.65 17.93
N LYS A 442 0.28 -11.22 19.10
CA LYS A 442 0.81 -9.86 19.29
C LYS A 442 1.98 -9.57 18.35
N SER A 443 2.11 -8.31 17.94
CA SER A 443 3.19 -7.82 17.08
C SER A 443 4.58 -8.06 17.67
N GLY A 444 4.73 -7.95 18.99
CA GLY A 444 5.98 -8.28 19.68
C GLY A 444 6.43 -9.75 19.54
N GLU A 445 5.55 -10.69 19.17
CA GLU A 445 5.91 -12.09 18.90
C GLU A 445 6.58 -12.27 17.53
N ASN A 446 6.43 -11.28 16.64
CA ASN A 446 6.95 -11.33 15.29
C ASN A 446 8.40 -10.88 15.29
N TRP A 447 9.26 -11.64 14.63
CA TRP A 447 10.68 -11.34 14.49
C TRP A 447 11.07 -11.40 13.02
N PHE A 448 11.75 -10.41 12.51
CA PHE A 448 12.52 -10.52 11.27
C PHE A 448 13.74 -11.40 11.52
N TRP A 449 14.02 -12.34 10.62
CA TRP A 449 15.28 -13.09 10.65
C TRP A 449 15.88 -13.20 9.25
N ASN A 450 17.05 -12.59 9.05
CA ASN A 450 17.80 -12.64 7.78
C ASN A 450 18.78 -13.82 7.70
N GLY A 451 18.67 -14.80 8.60
CA GLY A 451 19.62 -15.90 8.75
C GLY A 451 20.83 -15.59 9.63
N SER A 452 21.06 -14.33 10.01
CA SER A 452 22.15 -13.90 10.89
C SER A 452 21.68 -13.04 12.06
N GLU A 453 20.72 -12.14 11.85
CA GLU A 453 20.22 -11.20 12.84
C GLU A 453 18.72 -11.44 13.05
N ILE A 454 18.30 -11.57 14.31
CA ILE A 454 16.90 -11.72 14.70
C ILE A 454 16.44 -10.38 15.28
N ARG A 455 15.54 -9.69 14.58
CA ARG A 455 15.10 -8.33 14.90
C ARG A 455 13.61 -8.30 15.19
N ASN A 456 13.21 -7.78 16.33
CA ASN A 456 11.81 -7.70 16.70
C ASN A 456 11.06 -6.79 15.71
N PHE A 457 9.91 -7.26 15.25
CA PHE A 457 9.08 -6.56 14.28
C PHE A 457 8.58 -5.21 14.82
N GLN A 458 8.13 -5.18 16.07
CA GLN A 458 7.48 -4.02 16.66
C GLN A 458 8.50 -2.95 17.09
N SER A 459 9.57 -3.36 17.78
CA SER A 459 10.54 -2.42 18.33
C SER A 459 11.71 -2.09 17.40
N ASN A 460 11.81 -2.80 16.28
CA ASN A 460 12.92 -2.72 15.33
C ASN A 460 14.30 -2.95 16.00
N ARG A 461 14.35 -3.69 17.12
CA ARG A 461 15.56 -3.99 17.90
C ARG A 461 15.97 -5.45 17.81
N CYS A 462 17.25 -5.70 17.98
CA CYS A 462 17.86 -7.01 17.82
C CYS A 462 17.78 -7.85 19.10
N LEU A 463 17.45 -9.14 18.95
CA LEU A 463 17.63 -10.15 19.99
C LEU A 463 19.11 -10.25 20.34
N THR A 464 19.45 -9.92 21.57
CA THR A 464 20.83 -9.67 22.01
C THR A 464 21.11 -10.42 23.30
N VAL A 465 22.27 -11.04 23.42
CA VAL A 465 22.76 -11.52 24.73
C VAL A 465 23.28 -10.32 25.53
N TYR A 466 22.66 -10.06 26.68
CA TYR A 466 22.97 -8.87 27.49
C TYR A 466 24.45 -8.81 27.87
N GLY A 467 25.04 -7.62 27.70
CA GLY A 467 26.45 -7.36 27.99
C GLY A 467 27.44 -8.16 27.12
N SER A 468 26.99 -8.77 26.01
CA SER A 468 27.81 -9.69 25.20
C SER A 468 28.44 -10.82 26.02
N SER A 469 27.77 -11.24 27.09
CA SER A 469 28.26 -12.30 27.97
C SER A 469 28.40 -13.63 27.22
N THR A 470 29.41 -14.42 27.59
CA THR A 470 29.60 -15.80 27.12
C THR A 470 29.24 -16.85 28.18
N ALA A 471 28.70 -16.42 29.32
CA ALA A 471 28.33 -17.32 30.41
C ALA A 471 26.95 -17.97 30.18
N ASN A 472 26.81 -19.20 30.67
CA ASN A 472 25.51 -19.84 30.84
C ASN A 472 24.61 -19.00 31.77
N GLY A 473 23.33 -18.90 31.42
CA GLY A 473 22.35 -18.14 32.17
C GLY A 473 22.32 -16.64 31.87
N ALA A 474 23.18 -16.13 30.98
CA ALA A 474 23.09 -14.74 30.54
C ALA A 474 21.75 -14.48 29.83
N TYR A 475 21.12 -13.36 30.17
CA TYR A 475 19.79 -13.00 29.66
C TYR A 475 19.83 -12.64 28.17
N ALA A 476 18.77 -13.04 27.46
CA ALA A 476 18.44 -12.47 26.17
C ALA A 476 17.55 -11.24 26.38
N VAL A 477 17.92 -10.14 25.74
CA VAL A 477 17.19 -8.86 25.75
C VAL A 477 16.94 -8.42 24.31
N GLN A 478 16.11 -7.40 24.11
CA GLN A 478 16.18 -6.61 22.89
C GLN A 478 17.10 -5.40 23.08
N TRP A 479 17.86 -5.07 22.04
CA TRP A 479 18.74 -3.90 22.04
C TRP A 479 18.84 -3.32 20.64
N GLU A 480 19.16 -2.02 20.56
CA GLU A 480 19.48 -1.37 19.29
C GLU A 480 20.50 -2.18 18.49
N CYS A 481 20.21 -2.39 17.20
CA CYS A 481 21.04 -3.18 16.32
C CYS A 481 22.35 -2.42 16.05
N ASN A 482 23.47 -3.00 16.48
CA ASN A 482 24.79 -2.35 16.45
C ASN A 482 25.87 -3.22 15.76
N GLY A 483 25.46 -4.30 15.11
CA GLY A 483 26.34 -5.19 14.36
C GLY A 483 27.18 -6.13 15.22
N SER A 484 27.08 -6.08 16.56
CA SER A 484 27.80 -6.95 17.48
C SER A 484 27.55 -8.44 17.21
N THR A 485 28.57 -9.27 17.43
CA THR A 485 28.46 -10.74 17.42
C THR A 485 27.42 -11.25 18.41
N ALA A 486 27.15 -10.52 19.50
CA ALA A 486 26.14 -10.88 20.49
C ALA A 486 24.70 -10.76 19.97
N GLN A 487 24.51 -10.11 18.82
CA GLN A 487 23.23 -9.97 18.10
C GLN A 487 23.13 -10.93 16.91
N ARG A 488 24.17 -11.74 16.68
CA ARG A 488 24.19 -12.73 15.61
C ARG A 488 23.69 -14.07 16.12
N TRP A 489 22.87 -14.72 15.31
CA TRP A 489 22.23 -16.00 15.61
C TRP A 489 22.29 -16.89 14.37
N SER A 490 22.53 -18.18 14.58
CA SER A 490 22.44 -19.20 13.55
C SER A 490 21.43 -20.27 13.95
N GLY A 491 20.68 -20.77 12.97
CA GLY A 491 19.74 -21.87 13.16
C GLY A 491 20.42 -23.21 12.92
N VAL A 492 20.32 -24.14 13.87
CA VAL A 492 20.81 -25.52 13.72
C VAL A 492 19.63 -26.47 13.81
N THR A 493 19.31 -27.13 12.71
CA THR A 493 18.17 -28.05 12.60
C THR A 493 18.43 -29.39 13.32
N GLY A 494 17.35 -30.17 13.51
CA GLY A 494 17.41 -31.50 14.12
C GLY A 494 17.46 -31.48 15.66
N ALA A 495 16.88 -30.44 16.28
CA ALA A 495 16.68 -30.41 17.72
C ALA A 495 15.40 -31.17 18.12
N ALA A 496 15.26 -31.46 19.41
CA ALA A 496 14.15 -32.21 19.98
C ALA A 496 12.79 -31.65 19.55
N GLY A 497 11.82 -32.55 19.33
CA GLY A 497 10.46 -32.20 18.91
C GLY A 497 10.36 -31.56 17.51
N GLY A 498 11.37 -31.77 16.65
CA GLY A 498 11.37 -31.25 15.27
C GLY A 498 11.75 -29.78 15.14
N GLY A 499 12.25 -29.16 16.21
CA GLY A 499 12.67 -27.76 16.20
C GLY A 499 14.13 -27.56 15.77
N SER A 500 14.59 -26.33 15.91
CA SER A 500 15.98 -25.90 15.69
C SER A 500 16.55 -25.25 16.95
N LEU A 501 17.86 -25.33 17.12
CA LEU A 501 18.58 -24.52 18.09
C LEU A 501 18.86 -23.14 17.48
N LEU A 502 18.78 -22.09 18.30
CA LEU A 502 19.24 -20.74 17.94
C LEU A 502 20.57 -20.48 18.65
N VAL A 503 21.68 -20.56 17.94
CA VAL A 503 23.04 -20.46 18.48
C VAL A 503 23.55 -19.04 18.35
N ASN A 504 23.97 -18.42 19.46
CA ASN A 504 24.52 -17.08 19.47
C ASN A 504 25.92 -17.06 18.85
N GLY A 505 26.17 -16.10 17.97
CA GLY A 505 27.42 -15.97 17.23
C GLY A 505 28.62 -15.50 18.06
N ASN A 506 28.39 -14.91 19.24
CA ASN A 506 29.48 -14.50 20.14
C ASN A 506 29.93 -15.65 21.06
N SER A 507 28.97 -16.33 21.68
CA SER A 507 29.27 -17.33 22.72
C SER A 507 29.29 -18.77 22.22
N GLY A 508 28.65 -19.06 21.07
CA GLY A 508 28.38 -20.43 20.64
C GLY A 508 27.33 -21.15 21.49
N LEU A 509 26.66 -20.44 22.41
CA LEU A 509 25.62 -20.98 23.28
C LEU A 509 24.23 -20.82 22.65
N CYS A 510 23.28 -21.64 23.09
CA CYS A 510 21.94 -21.71 22.53
C CYS A 510 20.94 -20.90 23.34
N LEU A 511 20.04 -20.20 22.65
CA LEU A 511 18.87 -19.57 23.26
C LEU A 511 17.98 -20.64 23.90
N THR A 512 17.64 -20.46 25.17
CA THR A 512 16.80 -21.37 25.94
C THR A 512 15.92 -20.59 26.92
N ILE A 513 14.82 -21.20 27.35
CA ILE A 513 14.04 -20.68 28.47
C ILE A 513 14.68 -21.10 29.78
N TYR A 514 14.89 -20.13 30.68
CA TYR A 514 15.60 -20.35 31.94
C TYR A 514 15.00 -21.52 32.74
N GLY A 515 15.85 -22.49 33.10
CA GLY A 515 15.46 -23.70 33.84
C GLY A 515 14.42 -24.58 33.13
N GLY A 516 14.12 -24.34 31.84
CA GLY A 516 13.04 -25.01 31.13
C GLY A 516 11.65 -24.73 31.71
N GLY A 517 11.45 -23.57 32.35
CA GLY A 517 10.17 -23.16 32.89
C GLY A 517 9.08 -23.08 31.83
N THR A 518 7.81 -23.25 32.22
CA THR A 518 6.66 -23.25 31.30
C THR A 518 5.64 -22.15 31.60
N SER A 519 5.93 -21.25 32.54
CA SER A 519 5.06 -20.12 32.87
C SER A 519 5.26 -18.95 31.91
N ASN A 520 4.22 -18.13 31.74
CA ASN A 520 4.36 -16.83 31.07
C ASN A 520 5.33 -15.94 31.84
N GLY A 521 6.17 -15.20 31.11
CA GLY A 521 7.16 -14.30 31.69
C GLY A 521 8.46 -14.98 32.11
N THR A 522 8.60 -16.31 31.97
CA THR A 522 9.91 -16.95 32.15
C THR A 522 10.89 -16.40 31.11
N VAL A 523 12.04 -15.91 31.58
CA VAL A 523 13.04 -15.24 30.76
C VAL A 523 13.77 -16.21 29.83
N ALA A 524 14.09 -15.72 28.64
CA ALA A 524 15.02 -16.35 27.73
C ALA A 524 16.46 -16.02 28.14
N THR A 525 17.32 -17.03 28.06
CA THR A 525 18.74 -16.99 28.42
C THR A 525 19.54 -17.74 27.37
N GLN A 526 20.87 -17.74 27.47
CA GLN A 526 21.71 -18.66 26.72
C GLN A 526 22.26 -19.78 27.62
N TRP A 527 22.47 -20.97 27.04
CA TRP A 527 23.11 -22.09 27.72
C TRP A 527 23.87 -22.98 26.74
N THR A 528 24.73 -23.86 27.26
CA THR A 528 25.40 -24.90 26.45
C THR A 528 24.37 -25.64 25.60
N CYS A 529 24.62 -25.67 24.29
CA CYS A 529 23.71 -26.25 23.33
C CYS A 529 23.46 -27.75 23.59
N ASP A 530 22.20 -28.15 23.54
CA ASP A 530 21.76 -29.53 23.69
C ASP A 530 20.62 -29.78 22.72
N LYS A 531 20.83 -30.66 21.74
CA LYS A 531 19.83 -31.01 20.74
C LYS A 531 18.70 -31.87 21.30
N THR A 532 18.89 -32.48 22.47
CA THR A 532 17.91 -33.35 23.11
C THR A 532 17.00 -32.62 24.09
N GLU A 533 17.41 -31.44 24.57
CA GLU A 533 16.61 -30.62 25.50
C GLU A 533 15.54 -29.82 24.74
N THR A 534 14.26 -30.05 25.08
CA THR A 534 13.13 -29.37 24.45
C THR A 534 13.04 -27.89 24.81
N ALA A 535 13.62 -27.45 25.94
CA ALA A 535 13.70 -26.03 26.28
C ALA A 535 14.66 -25.24 25.37
N HIS A 536 15.62 -25.91 24.73
CA HIS A 536 16.60 -25.29 23.82
C HIS A 536 16.07 -25.25 22.37
N SER A 537 14.98 -25.96 22.11
CA SER A 537 14.45 -26.20 20.77
C SER A 537 13.31 -25.24 20.44
N TRP A 538 13.38 -24.64 19.24
CA TRP A 538 12.46 -23.63 18.75
C TRP A 538 11.86 -24.03 17.40
N ILE A 539 10.54 -23.96 17.29
CA ILE A 539 9.82 -24.07 16.02
C ILE A 539 9.61 -22.66 15.49
N GLY A 540 10.29 -22.33 14.39
CA GLY A 540 10.00 -21.13 13.61
C GLY A 540 8.79 -21.38 12.71
N TYR A 541 7.80 -20.50 12.76
CA TYR A 541 6.65 -20.54 11.85
C TYR A 541 6.27 -19.12 11.43
N THR A 542 5.79 -18.99 10.20
CA THR A 542 5.26 -17.73 9.68
C THR A 542 3.86 -17.49 10.28
N PRO A 543 3.58 -16.29 10.81
CA PRO A 543 2.27 -15.91 11.35
C PRO A 543 1.08 -16.16 10.44
#